data_AF-A0A7I8N294-F1
#
_entry.id   AF-A0A7I8N294-F1
#
_cell.length_a   1.000
_cell.length_b   1.000
_cell.length_c   1.000
_cell.angle_alpha   90.00
_cell.angle_beta   90.00
_cell.angle_gamma   90.00
#
_symmetry.space_group_name_H-M   'P 1'
#
loop_
_entity.id
_entity.type
_entity.pdbx_description
1 polymer ?
#
loop_
_entity_poly.entity_id
_entity_poly.type
_entity_poly.pdbx_seq_one_letter_code
_entity_poly.pdbx_strand_id
1 'polypeptide(L)'
;MASKNSELVNDLNEIANKSAAGEIPWTQPNPSTFRWDRMKKGRPLVVYIQRAKRLKRLKSGPIGPTTFDKEYTFLFEVKTQAQTLLSIDTGIRPELKDVLSRIYNGAVTGADKHASKILKSLLTE
;
A
#
# COMPACT_ATOMS: atom_id res chain seq x y z
N MET A 1 -2.66 23.20 -15.23
CA MET A 1 -2.87 22.47 -13.96
C MET A 1 -2.66 20.95 -14.06
N ALA A 2 -1.96 20.44 -15.09
CA ALA A 2 -1.75 18.99 -15.27
C ALA A 2 -0.49 18.41 -14.57
N SER A 3 0.49 19.23 -14.16
CA SER A 3 1.80 18.70 -13.72
C SER A 3 1.84 18.15 -12.29
N LYS A 4 1.00 18.63 -11.37
CA LYS A 4 1.01 18.16 -9.97
C LYS A 4 0.48 16.74 -9.82
N ASN A 5 -0.48 16.34 -10.65
CA ASN A 5 -1.03 14.99 -10.60
C ASN A 5 -0.06 13.97 -11.23
N SER A 6 0.70 14.36 -12.26
CA SER A 6 1.74 13.51 -12.84
C SER A 6 2.93 13.29 -11.89
N GLU A 7 3.37 14.33 -11.16
CA GLU A 7 4.45 14.18 -10.17
C GLU A 7 4.07 13.22 -9.05
N LEU A 8 2.89 13.38 -8.44
CA LEU A 8 2.43 12.47 -7.39
C LEU A 8 2.36 11.01 -7.88
N VAL A 9 1.83 10.78 -9.08
CA VAL A 9 1.75 9.44 -9.66
C VAL A 9 3.14 8.87 -9.92
N ASN A 10 4.10 9.68 -10.37
CA ASN A 10 5.48 9.27 -10.56
C ASN A 10 6.15 8.88 -9.23
N ASP A 11 5.98 9.70 -8.19
CA ASP A 11 6.50 9.41 -6.85
C ASP A 11 5.92 8.10 -6.29
N LEU A 12 4.60 7.89 -6.43
CA LEU A 12 3.95 6.65 -6.01
C LEU A 12 4.41 5.43 -6.82
N ASN A 13 4.68 5.61 -8.12
CA ASN A 13 5.24 4.55 -8.96
C ASN A 13 6.66 4.18 -8.53
N GLU A 14 7.49 5.16 -8.17
CA GLU A 14 8.83 4.89 -7.65
C GLU A 14 8.75 4.08 -6.35
N ILE A 15 7.85 4.45 -5.43
CA ILE A 15 7.60 3.70 -4.20
C ILE A 15 7.14 2.27 -4.52
N ALA A 16 6.25 2.08 -5.51
CA ALA A 16 5.78 0.76 -5.91
C ALA A 16 6.94 -0.13 -6.41
N ASN A 17 7.81 0.42 -7.25
CA ASN A 17 8.96 -0.29 -7.79
C ASN A 17 9.96 -0.69 -6.68
N LYS A 18 10.30 0.25 -5.79
CA LYS A 18 11.19 -0.02 -4.64
C LYS A 18 10.59 -1.04 -3.66
N SER A 19 9.28 -1.00 -3.46
CA SER A 19 8.57 -1.99 -2.64
C SER A 19 8.72 -3.39 -3.23
N ALA A 20 8.41 -3.56 -4.53
CA ALA A 20 8.50 -4.86 -5.20
C ALA A 20 9.93 -5.40 -5.29
N ALA A 21 10.93 -4.52 -5.36
CA ALA A 21 12.35 -4.88 -5.31
C ALA A 21 12.78 -5.38 -3.92
N GLY A 22 12.02 -5.09 -2.86
CA GLY A 22 12.40 -5.37 -1.47
C GLY A 22 13.38 -4.34 -0.89
N GLU A 23 13.51 -3.17 -1.53
CA GLU A 23 14.35 -2.07 -1.05
C GLU A 23 13.68 -1.29 0.10
N ILE A 24 12.35 -1.28 0.12
CA ILE A 24 11.58 -0.72 1.23
C ILE A 24 11.35 -1.82 2.27
N PRO A 25 11.85 -1.66 3.51
CA PRO A 25 11.69 -2.64 4.57
C PRO A 25 10.28 -2.54 5.17
N TRP A 26 9.30 -3.04 4.44
CA TRP A 26 7.93 -3.14 4.93
C TRP A 26 7.84 -4.15 6.07
N THR A 27 7.13 -3.76 7.12
CA THR A 27 6.70 -4.63 8.21
C THR A 27 5.19 -4.80 8.13
N GLN A 28 4.66 -5.96 8.53
CA GLN A 28 3.24 -6.25 8.46
C GLN A 28 2.63 -6.31 9.87
N PRO A 29 2.19 -5.17 10.44
CA PRO A 29 1.57 -5.16 11.78
C PRO A 29 0.25 -5.93 11.82
N ASN A 30 -0.46 -6.07 10.70
CA ASN A 30 -1.62 -6.93 10.56
C ASN A 30 -1.81 -7.37 9.08
N PRO A 31 -2.61 -8.42 8.79
CA PRO A 31 -2.70 -9.00 7.45
C PRO A 31 -3.10 -8.05 6.32
N SER A 32 -3.73 -6.92 6.65
CA SER A 32 -4.22 -5.91 5.71
C SER A 32 -3.42 -4.62 5.68
N THR A 33 -2.34 -4.50 6.47
CA THR A 33 -1.57 -3.26 6.63
C THR A 33 -0.09 -3.56 6.53
N PHE A 34 0.61 -2.75 5.73
CA PHE A 34 2.06 -2.67 5.77
C PHE A 34 2.50 -1.31 6.30
N ARG A 35 3.60 -1.33 7.05
CA ARG A 35 4.22 -0.18 7.70
C ARG A 35 5.68 -0.08 7.29
N TRP A 36 6.10 1.12 6.89
CA TRP A 36 7.49 1.44 6.61
C TRP A 36 7.91 2.63 7.48
N ASP A 37 8.86 2.37 8.37
CA ASP A 37 9.47 3.40 9.21
C ASP A 37 10.68 4.02 8.50
N ARG A 38 10.73 5.35 8.45
CA ARG A 38 11.82 6.11 7.82
C ARG A 38 12.25 7.28 8.69
N MET A 39 13.55 7.51 8.79
CA MET A 39 14.09 8.77 9.32
C MET A 39 14.37 9.74 8.17
N LYS A 40 13.80 10.95 8.22
CA LYS A 40 14.08 12.02 7.26
C LYS A 40 14.51 13.28 7.99
N LYS A 41 15.76 13.73 7.80
CA LYS A 41 16.33 14.90 8.49
C LYS A 41 16.16 14.84 10.01
N GLY A 42 16.42 13.67 10.60
CA GLY A 42 16.28 13.44 12.05
C GLY A 42 14.84 13.34 12.56
N ARG A 43 13.81 13.42 11.69
CA ARG A 43 12.41 13.25 12.09
C ARG A 43 11.89 11.86 11.69
N PRO A 44 11.25 11.12 12.62
CA PRO A 44 10.61 9.86 12.29
C PRO A 44 9.37 10.11 11.43
N LEU A 45 9.30 9.38 10.32
CA LEU A 45 8.15 9.26 9.46
C LEU A 45 7.71 7.81 9.42
N VAL A 46 6.40 7.60 9.47
CA VAL A 46 5.80 6.28 9.34
C VAL A 46 4.87 6.31 8.14
N VAL A 47 5.09 5.40 7.22
CA VAL A 47 4.26 5.22 6.02
C VAL A 47 3.42 3.96 6.20
N TYR A 48 2.13 4.08 5.91
CA TYR A 48 1.20 2.96 5.92
C TYR A 48 0.60 2.76 4.54
N ILE A 49 0.46 1.51 4.12
CA ILE A 49 -0.39 1.11 3.00
C ILE A 49 -1.34 0.02 3.49
N GLN A 50 -2.63 0.27 3.37
CA GLN A 50 -3.70 -0.59 3.86
C GLN A 50 -4.61 -1.02 2.74
N ARG A 51 -5.13 -2.26 2.82
CA ARG A 51 -6.15 -2.79 1.92
C ARG A 51 -7.42 -3.09 2.71
N ALA A 52 -8.49 -2.38 2.43
CA ALA A 52 -9.81 -2.63 2.99
C ALA A 52 -10.72 -3.27 1.93
N LYS A 53 -11.56 -4.22 2.36
CA LYS A 53 -12.56 -4.82 1.48
C LYS A 53 -13.83 -3.96 1.51
N ARG A 54 -14.27 -3.46 0.35
CA ARG A 54 -15.56 -2.78 0.24
C ARG A 54 -16.59 -3.79 -0.27
N LEU A 55 -17.64 -4.01 0.52
CA LEU A 55 -18.79 -4.76 0.04
C LEU A 55 -19.65 -3.80 -0.79
N LYS A 56 -19.52 -3.84 -2.12
CA LYS A 56 -20.55 -3.28 -2.99
C LYS A 56 -21.68 -4.28 -3.12
N ARG A 57 -22.89 -3.89 -2.70
CA ARG A 57 -24.11 -4.59 -3.12
C ARG A 57 -24.30 -4.30 -4.61
N LEU A 58 -24.09 -5.30 -5.46
CA LEU A 58 -24.63 -5.25 -6.82
C LEU A 58 -26.16 -5.26 -6.71
N LYS A 59 -26.83 -4.29 -7.34
CA LYS A 59 -28.29 -4.34 -7.49
C LYS A 59 -28.60 -5.60 -8.30
N SER A 60 -29.18 -6.58 -7.64
CA SER A 60 -29.68 -7.81 -8.25
C SER A 60 -30.79 -7.46 -9.24
N GLY A 61 -30.64 -7.89 -10.50
CA GLY A 61 -31.82 -8.12 -11.35
C GLY A 61 -32.71 -9.20 -10.71
N PRO A 62 -34.01 -9.27 -11.05
CA PRO A 62 -35.00 -10.05 -10.32
C PRO A 62 -34.76 -11.58 -10.31
N ILE A 63 -33.85 -12.10 -11.14
CA ILE A 63 -33.62 -13.54 -11.30
C ILE A 63 -32.12 -13.78 -11.53
N GLY A 64 -31.33 -14.01 -10.48
CA GLY A 64 -29.93 -14.43 -10.61
C GLY A 64 -29.13 -14.41 -9.30
N PRO A 65 -28.16 -15.32 -9.11
CA PRO A 65 -27.32 -15.34 -7.92
C PRO A 65 -26.54 -14.02 -7.80
N THR A 66 -26.56 -13.42 -6.62
CA THR A 66 -25.83 -12.19 -6.33
C THR A 66 -24.33 -12.46 -6.41
N THR A 67 -23.69 -12.10 -7.52
CA THR A 67 -22.23 -12.09 -7.62
C THR A 67 -21.70 -10.90 -6.84
N PHE A 68 -20.93 -11.16 -5.78
CA PHE A 68 -20.20 -10.13 -5.06
C PHE A 68 -18.86 -9.94 -5.75
N ASP A 69 -18.70 -8.87 -6.55
CA ASP A 69 -17.37 -8.47 -6.98
C ASP A 69 -16.61 -7.88 -5.78
N LYS A 70 -15.47 -8.47 -5.42
CA LYS A 70 -14.69 -8.04 -4.26
C LYS A 70 -13.90 -6.79 -4.65
N GLU A 71 -14.53 -5.63 -4.51
CA GLU A 71 -13.83 -4.37 -4.72
C GLU A 71 -12.99 -4.02 -3.49
N TYR A 72 -11.68 -3.91 -3.68
CA TYR A 72 -10.77 -3.43 -2.63
C TYR A 72 -10.57 -1.92 -2.74
N THR A 73 -10.49 -1.25 -1.59
CA THR A 73 -9.95 0.10 -1.47
C THR A 73 -8.59 0.04 -0.79
N PHE A 74 -7.72 0.94 -1.19
CA PHE A 74 -6.41 1.15 -0.60
C PHE A 74 -6.35 2.52 0.09
N LEU A 75 -5.69 2.55 1.24
CA LEU A 75 -5.39 3.75 2.00
C LEU A 75 -3.88 3.86 2.17
N PHE A 76 -3.29 4.95 1.66
CA PHE A 76 -1.87 5.27 1.81
C PHE A 76 -1.72 6.49 2.71
N GLU A 77 -1.01 6.34 3.82
CA GLU A 77 -0.80 7.44 4.78
C GLU A 77 0.68 7.66 5.06
N VAL A 78 1.07 8.93 5.19
CA VAL A 78 2.39 9.33 5.69
C VAL A 78 2.17 10.15 6.95
N LYS A 79 2.71 9.69 8.08
CA LYS A 79 2.53 10.29 9.40
C LYS A 79 3.88 10.64 10.02
N THR A 80 3.93 11.73 10.77
CA THR A 80 4.92 11.93 11.83
C THR A 80 4.35 11.39 13.15
N GLN A 81 5.09 11.51 14.25
CA GLN A 81 4.51 11.27 15.59
C GLN A 81 3.37 12.24 15.94
N ALA A 82 3.37 13.44 15.38
CA ALA A 82 2.43 14.50 15.76
C ALA A 82 1.22 14.62 14.83
N GLN A 83 1.35 14.27 13.54
CA GLN A 83 0.30 14.54 12.56
C GLN A 83 0.40 13.67 11.30
N THR A 84 -0.73 13.54 10.60
CA THR A 84 -0.78 12.99 9.24
C THR A 84 -0.36 14.05 8.23
N LEU A 85 0.69 13.78 7.46
CA LEU A 85 1.20 14.66 6.41
C LEU A 85 0.53 14.43 5.05
N LEU A 86 0.14 13.19 4.78
CA LEU A 86 -0.52 12.77 3.54
C LEU A 86 -1.45 11.61 3.84
N SER A 87 -2.65 11.63 3.28
CA SER A 87 -3.59 10.53 3.31
C SER A 87 -4.27 10.43 1.94
N ILE A 88 -4.17 9.27 1.30
CA ILE A 88 -4.73 9.00 -0.02
C ILE A 88 -5.61 7.76 0.10
N ASP A 89 -6.92 7.96 -0.06
CA ASP A 89 -7.91 6.89 -0.09
C ASP A 89 -8.45 6.72 -1.52
N THR A 90 -8.33 5.52 -2.07
CA THR A 90 -8.89 5.16 -3.40
C THR A 90 -10.42 5.17 -3.44
N GLY A 91 -11.10 5.15 -2.30
CA GLY A 91 -12.53 5.40 -2.21
C GLY A 91 -12.91 6.84 -2.58
N ILE A 92 -11.97 7.77 -2.40
CA ILE A 92 -12.10 9.20 -2.75
C ILE A 92 -11.39 9.49 -4.09
N ARG A 93 -10.22 8.90 -4.30
CA ARG A 93 -9.35 9.06 -5.49
C ARG A 93 -9.20 7.75 -6.26
N PRO A 94 -10.24 7.28 -6.95
CA PRO A 94 -10.22 5.98 -7.64
C PRO A 94 -9.17 5.91 -8.74
N GLU A 95 -8.77 7.05 -9.33
CA GLU A 95 -7.73 7.13 -10.34
C GLU A 95 -6.34 6.69 -9.84
N LEU A 96 -6.14 6.66 -8.52
CA LEU A 96 -4.89 6.20 -7.89
C LEU A 96 -4.93 4.72 -7.46
N LYS A 97 -6.04 4.02 -7.72
CA LYS A 97 -6.24 2.63 -7.29
C LYS A 97 -5.15 1.70 -7.82
N ASP A 98 -4.79 1.84 -9.09
CA ASP A 98 -3.80 0.96 -9.72
C ASP A 98 -2.43 1.13 -9.08
N VAL A 99 -1.95 2.37 -8.90
CA VAL A 99 -0.64 2.62 -8.30
C VAL A 99 -0.58 2.22 -6.83
N LEU A 100 -1.63 2.49 -6.04
CA LEU A 100 -1.65 2.06 -4.63
C LEU A 100 -1.78 0.54 -4.47
N SER A 101 -2.48 -0.13 -5.38
CA SER A 101 -2.53 -1.60 -5.41
C SER A 101 -1.15 -2.20 -5.69
N ARG A 102 -0.37 -1.58 -6.58
CA ARG A 102 1.01 -1.98 -6.89
C ARG A 102 1.95 -1.75 -5.70
N ILE A 103 1.78 -0.65 -4.96
CA ILE A 103 2.52 -0.43 -3.69
C ILE A 103 2.18 -1.55 -2.70
N TYR A 104 0.90 -1.85 -2.49
CA TYR A 104 0.47 -2.89 -1.55
C TYR A 104 1.03 -4.27 -1.93
N ASN A 105 0.88 -4.68 -3.19
CA ASN A 105 1.40 -5.97 -3.67
C ASN A 105 2.93 -5.99 -3.67
N GLY A 106 3.57 -4.85 -3.94
CA GLY A 106 5.01 -4.68 -3.79
C GLY A 106 5.45 -4.85 -2.34
N ALA A 107 4.68 -4.35 -1.37
CA ALA A 107 4.96 -4.52 0.05
C ALA A 107 4.85 -5.97 0.50
N VAL A 108 3.84 -6.72 0.00
CA VAL A 108 3.72 -8.17 0.21
C VAL A 108 4.98 -8.89 -0.28
N THR A 109 5.30 -8.74 -1.57
CA THR A 109 6.45 -9.42 -2.18
C THR A 109 7.78 -8.98 -1.55
N GLY A 110 7.92 -7.69 -1.23
CA GLY A 110 9.10 -7.13 -0.59
C GLY A 110 9.32 -7.66 0.81
N ALA A 111 8.24 -7.80 1.60
CA ALA A 111 8.30 -8.41 2.93
C ALA A 111 8.74 -9.88 2.87
N ASP A 112 8.21 -10.67 1.92
CA ASP A 112 8.61 -12.06 1.74
C ASP A 112 10.10 -12.20 1.37
N LYS A 113 10.58 -11.35 0.45
CA LYS A 113 12.02 -11.28 0.10
C LYS A 113 12.89 -10.94 1.31
N HIS A 114 12.46 -9.96 2.11
CA HIS A 114 13.19 -9.56 3.31
C HIS A 114 13.22 -10.67 4.36
N ALA A 115 12.08 -11.31 4.62
CA ALA A 115 11.98 -12.46 5.51
C ALA A 115 12.86 -13.62 5.03
N SER A 116 12.83 -13.96 3.75
CA SER A 116 13.71 -14.99 3.17
C SER A 116 15.20 -14.66 3.36
N LYS A 117 15.59 -13.39 3.21
CA LYS A 117 16.97 -12.96 3.46
C LYS A 117 17.39 -13.14 4.92
N ILE A 118 16.52 -12.79 5.86
CA ILE A 118 16.75 -13.01 7.30
C ILE A 118 16.84 -14.51 7.63
N LEU A 119 15.91 -15.32 7.10
CA LEU A 119 15.92 -16.77 7.32
C LEU A 119 17.21 -17.41 6.76
N LYS A 120 17.67 -16.98 5.59
CA LYS A 120 18.94 -17.45 5.02
C LYS A 120 20.12 -17.10 5.92
N SER A 121 20.19 -15.88 6.46
CA SER A 121 21.29 -15.52 7.35
C SER A 121 21.33 -16.35 8.63
N LEU A 122 20.17 -16.73 9.17
CA LEU A 122 20.08 -17.58 10.36
C LEU A 122 20.48 -19.05 10.11
N LEU A 123 20.40 -19.54 8.87
CA LEU A 123 20.74 -20.92 8.49
C LEU A 123 22.20 -21.09 8.06
N THR A 124 22.93 -19.98 7.87
CA THR A 124 24.35 -19.98 7.48
C THR A 124 25.29 -19.58 8.61
N GLU A 125 24.76 -19.41 9.84
CA GLU A 125 25.53 -19.45 11.10
C GLU A 125 25.64 -20.89 11.60
#